data_AF-A0A370HTU7-F1
#
_entry.id   AF-A0A370HTU7-F1
#
_cell.length_a   1.000
_cell.length_b   1.000
_cell.length_c   1.000
_cell.angle_alpha   90.00
_cell.angle_beta   90.00
_cell.angle_gamma   90.00
#
_symmetry.space_group_name_H-M   'P 1'
#
loop_
_entity.id
_entity.type
_entity.pdbx_description
1 polymer ?
#
loop_
_entity_poly.entity_id
_entity_poly.type
_entity_poly.pdbx_seq_one_letter_code
_entity_poly.pdbx_strand_id
1 'polypeptide(L)'
;MDAVYAAGSLPIPAEDRATKVMATRLTIFGFVVIDEIQADGTARRLRPSEAIHASTARPWRISKPTSRYMVDDSLPASDRDLFAVQHA
;
A
#
# COMPACT_ATOMS: atom_id res chain seq x y z
N MET A 1 6.98 2.82 7.96
CA MET A 1 6.25 2.02 6.95
C MET A 1 6.66 0.56 6.98
N ASP A 2 7.82 0.22 7.53
CA ASP A 2 8.30 -1.15 7.72
C ASP A 2 7.24 -2.06 8.38
N ALA A 3 6.46 -1.53 9.32
CA ALA A 3 5.34 -2.25 9.93
C ALA A 3 4.27 -2.72 8.93
N VAL A 4 3.99 -1.98 7.85
CA VAL A 4 3.08 -2.43 6.77
C VAL A 4 3.68 -3.60 6.01
N TYR A 5 4.99 -3.58 5.78
CA TYR A 5 5.68 -4.64 5.06
C TYR A 5 5.87 -5.88 5.94
N ALA A 6 6.07 -5.72 7.24
CA ALA A 6 6.16 -6.81 8.21
C ALA A 6 4.79 -7.46 8.50
N ALA A 7 3.72 -6.68 8.64
CA ALA A 7 2.39 -7.16 9.00
C ALA A 7 1.44 -7.35 7.79
N GLY A 8 1.89 -7.00 6.58
CA GLY A 8 1.10 -7.00 5.34
C GLY A 8 0.11 -5.82 5.22
N SER A 9 -0.44 -5.35 6.35
CA SER A 9 -1.26 -4.14 6.42
C SER A 9 -1.23 -3.50 7.80
N LEU A 10 -1.60 -2.22 7.89
CA LEU A 10 -1.65 -1.46 9.12
C LEU A 10 -2.89 -0.55 9.16
N PRO A 11 -3.71 -0.61 10.23
CA PRO A 11 -4.83 0.30 10.42
C PRO A 11 -4.32 1.68 10.88
N ILE A 12 -4.88 2.74 10.31
CA ILE A 12 -4.56 4.13 10.63
C ILE A 12 -5.82 4.82 11.15
N PRO A 13 -5.79 5.32 12.39
CA PRO A 13 -6.89 6.12 12.95
C PRO A 13 -7.21 7.35 12.10
N ALA A 14 -8.42 7.90 12.25
CA ALA A 14 -8.85 9.05 11.48
C ALA A 14 -7.95 10.27 11.75
N GLU A 15 -7.69 10.50 13.02
CA GLU A 15 -6.94 11.59 13.63
C GLU A 15 -5.44 11.58 13.32
N ASP A 16 -4.86 10.45 12.89
CA ASP A 16 -3.44 10.35 12.57
C ASP A 16 -3.12 10.96 11.19
N ARG A 17 -3.18 12.30 11.16
CA ARG A 17 -2.91 13.09 9.96
C ARG A 17 -1.47 12.94 9.49
N ALA A 18 -0.51 12.80 10.42
CA ALA A 18 0.89 12.71 10.08
C ALA A 18 1.18 11.45 9.25
N THR A 19 0.70 10.29 9.70
CA THR A 19 0.87 9.04 8.96
C THR A 19 0.10 9.04 7.64
N LYS A 20 -1.10 9.64 7.60
CA LYS A 20 -1.88 9.78 6.36
C LYS A 20 -1.17 10.63 5.30
N VAL A 21 -0.59 11.77 5.68
CA VAL A 21 0.17 12.62 4.75
C VAL A 21 1.35 11.85 4.16
N MET A 22 2.08 11.09 4.98
CA MET A 22 3.16 10.22 4.50
C MET A 22 2.63 9.14 3.55
N ALA A 23 1.56 8.45 3.93
CA ALA A 23 0.95 7.38 3.13
C ALA A 23 0.49 7.88 1.75
N THR A 24 -0.13 9.07 1.70
CA THR A 24 -0.54 9.72 0.45
C THR A 24 0.64 9.95 -0.49
N ARG A 25 1.82 10.34 0.02
CA ARG A 25 3.03 10.47 -0.82
C ARG A 25 3.51 9.12 -1.33
N LEU A 26 3.49 8.10 -0.47
CA LEU A 26 3.99 6.77 -0.80
C LEU A 26 3.09 5.99 -1.76
N THR A 27 1.77 6.24 -1.75
CA THR A 27 0.87 5.66 -2.74
C THR A 27 1.10 6.21 -4.16
N ILE A 28 1.52 7.48 -4.29
CA ILE A 28 1.88 8.07 -5.60
C ILE A 28 3.06 7.31 -6.23
N PHE A 29 4.06 6.94 -5.42
CA PHE A 29 5.20 6.15 -5.87
C PHE A 29 4.92 4.64 -5.96
N GLY A 30 3.70 4.22 -5.61
CA GLY A 30 3.31 2.81 -5.67
C GLY A 30 3.89 1.93 -4.55
N PHE A 31 4.40 2.52 -3.47
CA PHE A 31 4.96 1.74 -2.34
C PHE A 31 3.90 1.20 -1.38
N VAL A 32 2.70 1.77 -1.37
CA VAL A 32 1.59 1.30 -0.54
C VAL A 32 0.28 1.49 -1.27
N VAL A 33 -0.71 0.70 -0.87
CA VAL A 33 -2.11 0.92 -1.26
C VAL A 33 -2.90 1.37 -0.04
N ILE A 34 -3.89 2.24 -0.27
CA ILE A 34 -4.69 2.83 0.79
C ILE A 34 -6.16 2.46 0.57
N ASP A 35 -6.77 1.82 1.55
CA ASP A 35 -8.21 1.64 1.62
C ASP A 35 -8.79 2.57 2.69
N GLU A 36 -9.83 3.32 2.37
CA GLU A 36 -10.60 4.08 3.37
C GLU A 36 -11.72 3.21 3.93
N ILE A 37 -11.78 3.12 5.27
CA ILE A 37 -12.82 2.37 5.96
C ILE A 37 -14.08 3.24 6.03
N GLN A 38 -15.15 2.76 5.40
CA GLN A 38 -16.45 3.40 5.35
C GLN A 38 -17.21 3.19 6.67
N ALA A 39 -18.32 3.91 6.84
CA ALA A 39 -19.08 3.88 8.09
C ALA A 39 -19.76 2.53 8.35
N ASP A 40 -20.02 1.77 7.28
CA ASP A 40 -20.55 0.41 7.31
C ASP A 40 -19.45 -0.65 7.54
N GLY A 41 -18.20 -0.23 7.73
CA GLY A 41 -17.05 -1.11 7.92
C GLY A 41 -16.43 -1.64 6.61
N THR A 42 -16.99 -1.31 5.44
CA THR A 42 -16.42 -1.72 4.16
C THR A 42 -15.15 -0.94 3.83
N ALA A 43 -14.25 -1.55 3.06
CA ALA A 43 -12.99 -0.94 2.65
C ALA A 43 -13.09 -0.46 1.20
N ARG A 44 -12.84 0.83 0.95
CA ARG A 44 -12.82 1.42 -0.40
C ARG A 44 -11.42 1.84 -0.79
N ARG A 45 -10.89 1.26 -1.87
CA ARG A 45 -9.58 1.61 -2.42
C ARG A 45 -9.57 3.07 -2.88
N LEU A 46 -8.59 3.84 -2.39
CA LEU A 46 -8.31 5.19 -2.86
C LEU A 46 -7.28 5.16 -3.99
N ARG A 47 -7.56 5.90 -5.07
CA ARG A 47 -6.53 6.25 -6.06
C ARG A 47 -5.56 7.29 -5.47
N PRO A 48 -4.34 7.42 -5.98
CA PRO A 48 -3.41 8.44 -5.51
C PRO A 48 -4.00 9.87 -5.57
N SER A 49 -4.71 10.22 -6.64
CA SER A 49 -5.39 11.51 -6.77
C SER A 49 -6.50 11.72 -5.74
N GLU A 50 -7.21 10.66 -5.37
CA GLU A 50 -8.24 10.67 -4.34
C GLU A 50 -7.61 10.78 -2.94
N ALA A 51 -6.52 10.05 -2.67
CA ALA A 51 -5.84 10.05 -1.37
C ALA A 51 -5.24 11.41 -0.99
N ILE A 52 -4.89 12.26 -1.96
CA ILE A 52 -4.44 13.64 -1.74
C ILE A 52 -5.59 14.51 -1.21
N HIS A 53 -6.80 14.29 -1.70
CA HIS A 53 -7.98 15.10 -1.38
C HIS A 53 -8.92 14.40 -0.38
N ALA A 54 -8.61 13.17 0.00
CA ALA A 54 -9.47 12.34 0.82
C ALA A 54 -9.64 12.96 2.21
N SER A 55 -10.88 12.87 2.71
CA SER A 55 -11.19 13.33 4.05
C SER A 55 -10.35 12.57 5.07
N THR A 56 -9.66 13.29 5.95
CA THR A 56 -8.94 12.66 7.06
C THR A 56 -9.89 12.18 8.15
N ALA A 57 -11.20 12.40 8.05
CA ALA A 57 -12.17 12.05 9.09
C ALA A 57 -12.49 10.54 9.19
N ARG A 58 -12.07 9.71 8.23
CA ARG A 58 -12.30 8.25 8.24
C ARG A 58 -11.01 7.48 8.49
N PRO A 59 -11.03 6.34 9.21
CA PRO A 59 -9.87 5.48 9.35
C PRO A 59 -9.41 4.94 7.99
N TRP A 60 -8.11 4.73 7.84
CA TRP A 60 -7.53 4.09 6.65
C TRP A 60 -6.93 2.74 7.01
N ARG A 61 -6.82 1.86 6.02
CA ARG A 61 -5.96 0.68 6.06
C ARG A 61 -4.91 0.84 4.98
N ILE A 62 -3.65 0.82 5.39
CA ILE A 62 -2.51 0.88 4.48
C ILE A 62 -1.98 -0.54 4.32
N SER A 63 -1.77 -0.99 3.08
CA SER A 63 -1.26 -2.34 2.80
C SER A 63 -0.10 -2.32 1.83
N LYS A 64 0.70 -3.39 1.85
CA LYS A 64 1.72 -3.62 0.81
C LYS A 64 1.01 -3.80 -0.56
N PRO A 65 1.50 -3.21 -1.65
CA PRO A 65 0.93 -3.42 -2.98
C PRO A 65 1.11 -4.88 -3.39
N THR A 66 0.04 -5.53 -3.84
CA THR A 66 0.11 -6.86 -4.44
C THR A 66 0.26 -6.68 -5.96
N SER A 67 1.48 -6.73 -6.48
CA SER A 67 1.78 -6.64 -7.92
C SER A 67 2.35 -7.97 -8.43
N ARG A 68 2.16 -8.30 -9.72
CA ARG A 68 2.92 -9.41 -10.36
C ARG A 68 4.43 -9.14 -10.40
N TYR A 69 4.81 -7.87 -10.28
CA TYR A 69 6.19 -7.39 -10.18
C TYR A 69 6.51 -7.00 -8.73
N MET A 70 5.80 -7.56 -7.75
CA MET A 70 6.20 -7.36 -6.36
C MET A 70 7.63 -7.90 -6.24
N VAL A 71 8.58 -7.00 -5.96
CA VAL A 71 9.92 -7.39 -5.56
C VAL A 71 9.73 -7.99 -4.17
N ASP A 72 9.78 -9.32 -4.12
CA ASP A 72 10.06 -10.05 -2.90
C ASP A 72 11.37 -9.48 -2.32
N ASP A 73 11.50 -9.44 -0.99
CA ASP A 73 12.79 -9.12 -0.36
C ASP A 73 13.87 -10.17 -0.73
N SER A 74 13.48 -11.31 -1.30
CA SER A 74 14.40 -12.19 -2.00
C SER A 74 14.92 -11.52 -3.28
N LEU A 75 16.14 -10.98 -3.22
CA LEU A 75 16.92 -10.71 -4.42
C LEU A 75 17.13 -12.03 -5.17
N PRO A 76 16.82 -12.11 -6.49
CA PRO A 76 17.11 -13.31 -7.26
C PRO A 76 18.62 -13.59 -7.22
N ALA A 77 19.00 -14.83 -6.99
CA ALA A 77 20.41 -15.23 -6.93
C ALA A 77 21.09 -15.17 -8.31
N SER A 78 20.30 -15.19 -9.38
CA SER A 78 20.78 -15.10 -10.77
C SER A 78 19.77 -14.44 -11.71
N ASP A 79 20.27 -13.95 -12.85
CA ASP A 79 19.45 -13.43 -13.95
C ASP A 79 18.44 -14.47 -14.45
N ARG A 80 18.78 -15.77 -14.38
CA ARG A 80 17.89 -16.85 -14.79
C ARG A 80 16.65 -16.95 -13.90
N ASP A 81 16.81 -16.73 -12.60
CA ASP A 81 15.69 -16.74 -11.64
C ASP A 81 14.75 -15.55 -11.89
N LEU A 82 15.34 -14.39 -12.25
CA LEU A 82 14.58 -13.18 -12.57
C LEU A 82 13.69 -13.35 -13.81
N PHE A 83 14.17 -14.05 -14.85
CA PHE A 83 13.45 -14.21 -16.13
C PHE A 83 12.72 -15.57 -16.29
N ALA A 84 12.70 -16.42 -15.26
CA ALA A 84 12.12 -17.76 -15.34
C ALA A 84 10.63 -17.77 -15.76
N VAL A 85 9.87 -16.74 -15.38
CA VAL A 85 8.42 -16.60 -15.68
C VAL A 85 8.18 -16.20 -17.16
N GLN A 86 9.20 -15.79 -17.89
CA GLN A 86 9.09 -15.26 -19.26
C GLN A 86 9.24 -16.34 -20.35
N HIS A 87 9.58 -17.58 -19.95
CA HIS A 87 9.82 -18.72 -20.84
C HIS A 87 8.81 -19.87 -20.69
N ALA A 88 7.68 -19.65 -20.01
CA ALA A 88 6.56 -20.58 -19.91
C ALA A 88 5.38 -20.11 -20.78
#